data_AF-M1DRY5-F1
#
_entry.id   AF-M1DRY5-F1
#
_cell.length_a   1.000
_cell.length_b   1.000
_cell.length_c   1.000
_cell.angle_alpha   90.00
_cell.angle_beta   90.00
_cell.angle_gamma   90.00
#
_symmetry.space_group_name_H-M   'P 1'
#
loop_
_entity.id
_entity.type
_entity.pdbx_description
1 polymer ?
#
loop_
_entity_poly.entity_id
_entity_poly.type
_entity_poly.pdbx_seq_one_letter_code
_entity_poly.pdbx_strand_id
1 'polypeptide(L)'
;MRFRDRILTFNHLDGELFHESWLRFKTLLTQCPTHEIPDLVLLECFYRSLNPSNRGLIDQLIPGGLERYSYETAAKFLDLLANTNKDTEKDLQLIALLGQMDNLTQKVEELEMMSKEKSKSILPIEQGRLMEIENRRIKDMLLTILQKLNEQDRVLEEIRENVALLNQISGSHSRSI
;
A
#
# COMPACT_ATOMS: atom_id res chain seq x y z
N MET A 1 36.50 -2.04 -24.28
CA MET A 1 35.30 -1.20 -24.51
C MET A 1 34.77 -1.51 -25.90
N ARG A 2 33.67 -2.26 -26.10
CA ARG A 2 32.88 -2.25 -27.38
C ARG A 2 31.48 -2.88 -27.27
N PHE A 3 31.16 -3.67 -26.24
CA PHE A 3 29.81 -4.26 -26.13
C PHE A 3 28.76 -3.26 -25.64
N ARG A 4 29.11 -2.45 -24.64
CA ARG A 4 28.25 -1.37 -24.14
C ARG A 4 27.81 -0.42 -25.27
N ASP A 5 28.75 0.03 -26.10
CA ASP A 5 28.44 0.90 -27.25
C ASP A 5 27.53 0.19 -28.26
N ARG A 6 27.79 -1.09 -28.56
CA ARG A 6 26.95 -1.90 -29.46
C ARG A 6 25.53 -2.10 -28.93
N ILE A 7 25.33 -2.15 -27.62
CA ILE A 7 24.00 -2.19 -26.99
C ILE A 7 23.30 -0.84 -27.18
N LEU A 8 23.99 0.27 -26.88
CA LEU A 8 23.43 1.62 -26.98
C LEU A 8 23.15 2.06 -28.42
N THR A 9 23.93 1.57 -29.39
CA THR A 9 23.74 1.82 -30.81
C THR A 9 23.04 0.66 -31.53
N PHE A 10 22.35 -0.21 -30.79
CA PHE A 10 21.63 -1.31 -31.40
C PHE A 10 20.57 -0.77 -32.35
N ASN A 11 20.53 -1.32 -33.56
CA ASN A 11 19.54 -0.93 -34.56
C ASN A 11 18.97 -2.19 -35.22
N HIS A 12 17.68 -2.17 -35.51
CA HIS A 12 17.04 -3.19 -36.33
C HIS A 12 17.64 -3.19 -37.74
N LEU A 13 17.84 -4.36 -38.31
CA LEU A 13 18.37 -4.50 -39.67
C LEU A 13 17.24 -4.49 -40.70
N ASP A 14 17.54 -4.07 -41.92
CA ASP A 14 16.56 -4.07 -42.99
C ASP A 14 16.14 -5.50 -43.34
N GLY A 15 14.83 -5.75 -43.40
CA GLY A 15 14.24 -7.07 -43.60
C GLY A 15 14.31 -8.04 -42.40
N GLU A 16 14.87 -7.63 -41.25
CA GLU A 16 14.94 -8.46 -40.04
C GLU A 16 13.55 -8.65 -39.44
N LEU A 17 13.23 -9.86 -38.97
CA LEU A 17 11.98 -10.12 -38.26
C LEU A 17 12.10 -9.69 -36.79
N PHE A 18 10.96 -9.43 -36.14
CA PHE A 18 10.94 -9.02 -34.73
C PHE A 18 11.69 -10.01 -33.82
N HIS A 19 11.41 -11.31 -33.98
CA HIS A 19 12.02 -12.36 -33.16
C HIS A 19 13.54 -12.46 -33.37
N GLU A 20 14.03 -12.26 -34.60
CA GLU A 20 15.46 -12.24 -34.91
C GLU A 20 16.15 -11.05 -34.24
N SER A 21 15.55 -9.86 -34.35
CA SER A 21 16.03 -8.63 -33.72
C SER A 21 16.10 -8.78 -32.20
N TRP A 22 15.05 -9.33 -31.58
CA TRP A 22 15.01 -9.57 -30.14
C TRP A 22 16.06 -10.58 -29.69
N LEU A 23 16.21 -11.69 -30.42
CA LEU A 23 17.22 -12.70 -30.14
C LEU A 23 18.64 -12.14 -30.24
N ARG A 24 18.91 -11.31 -31.24
CA ARG A 24 20.21 -10.64 -31.44
C ARG A 24 20.51 -9.68 -30.29
N PHE A 25 19.52 -8.91 -29.85
CA PHE A 25 19.66 -8.01 -28.70
C PHE A 25 19.99 -8.79 -27.41
N LYS A 26 19.24 -9.85 -27.09
CA LYS A 26 19.54 -10.72 -25.95
C LYS A 26 20.94 -11.34 -26.02
N THR A 27 21.35 -11.77 -27.21
CA THR A 27 22.68 -12.32 -27.46
C THR A 27 23.79 -11.29 -27.21
N LEU A 28 23.55 -10.00 -27.48
CA LEU A 28 24.48 -8.94 -27.13
C LEU A 28 24.61 -8.77 -25.60
N LEU A 29 23.50 -8.87 -24.87
CA LEU A 29 23.50 -8.73 -23.41
C LEU A 29 24.21 -9.90 -22.73
N THR A 30 24.02 -11.14 -23.20
CA THR A 30 24.74 -12.30 -22.64
C THR A 30 26.25 -12.25 -22.88
N GLN A 31 26.69 -11.58 -23.94
CA GLN A 31 28.12 -11.33 -24.20
C GLN A 31 28.72 -10.26 -23.29
N CYS A 32 27.90 -9.49 -22.57
CA CYS A 32 28.34 -8.43 -21.66
C CYS A 32 27.52 -8.45 -20.36
N PRO A 33 27.67 -9.47 -19.50
CA PRO A 33 26.84 -9.62 -18.30
C PRO A 33 27.03 -8.49 -17.29
N THR A 34 28.19 -7.82 -17.28
CA THR A 34 28.48 -6.64 -16.46
C THR A 34 28.43 -5.37 -17.31
N HIS A 35 27.30 -5.13 -17.98
CA HIS A 35 27.15 -3.94 -18.85
C HIS A 35 26.94 -2.64 -18.07
N GLU A 36 26.48 -2.71 -16.81
CA GLU A 36 26.16 -1.56 -15.94
C GLU A 36 25.13 -0.57 -16.53
N ILE A 37 24.53 -0.90 -17.67
CA ILE A 37 23.43 -0.15 -18.27
C ILE A 37 22.15 -0.42 -17.45
N PRO A 38 21.41 0.62 -17.01
CA PRO A 38 20.13 0.45 -16.35
C PRO A 38 19.09 -0.25 -17.25
N ASP A 39 18.28 -1.11 -16.65
CA ASP A 39 17.18 -1.85 -17.30
C ASP A 39 16.29 -0.98 -18.20
N LEU A 40 15.89 0.20 -17.69
CA LEU A 40 15.10 1.17 -18.42
C LEU A 40 15.77 1.57 -19.74
N VAL A 41 17.07 1.83 -19.70
CA VAL A 41 17.86 2.25 -20.88
C VAL A 41 18.00 1.09 -21.87
N LEU A 42 18.11 -0.15 -21.40
CA LEU A 42 18.13 -1.33 -22.27
C LEU A 42 16.82 -1.48 -23.05
N LEU A 43 15.67 -1.35 -22.36
CA LEU A 43 14.35 -1.44 -22.97
C LEU A 43 14.11 -0.29 -23.95
N GLU A 44 14.51 0.92 -23.59
CA GLU A 44 14.40 2.11 -24.43
C GLU A 44 15.26 1.99 -25.70
N CYS A 45 16.52 1.51 -25.57
CA CYS A 45 17.40 1.23 -26.70
C CYS A 45 16.77 0.21 -27.67
N PHE A 46 16.28 -0.91 -27.13
CA PHE A 46 15.62 -1.91 -27.97
C PHE A 46 14.36 -1.35 -28.64
N TYR A 47 13.47 -0.70 -27.89
CA TYR A 47 12.24 -0.13 -28.44
C TYR A 47 12.50 0.91 -29.55
N ARG A 48 13.48 1.81 -29.35
CA ARG A 48 13.85 2.81 -30.37
C ARG A 48 14.42 2.20 -31.64
N SER A 49 15.13 1.08 -31.51
CA SER A 49 15.72 0.36 -32.64
C SER A 49 14.68 -0.26 -33.57
N LEU A 50 13.46 -0.55 -33.08
CA LEU A 50 12.44 -1.26 -33.83
C LEU A 50 11.87 -0.43 -34.97
N ASN A 51 11.44 -1.14 -36.03
CA ASN A 51 10.67 -0.55 -37.11
C ASN A 51 9.29 -0.04 -36.63
N PRO A 52 8.64 0.90 -37.36
CA PRO A 52 7.37 1.49 -36.93
C PRO A 52 6.24 0.48 -36.70
N SER A 53 6.18 -0.60 -37.50
CA SER A 53 5.14 -1.62 -37.37
C SER A 53 5.25 -2.38 -36.04
N ASN A 54 6.47 -2.81 -35.68
CA ASN A 54 6.72 -3.51 -34.42
C ASN A 54 6.50 -2.61 -33.20
N ARG A 55 6.86 -1.32 -33.29
CA ARG A 55 6.54 -0.35 -32.22
C ARG A 55 5.03 -0.21 -32.03
N GLY A 56 4.27 -0.08 -33.12
CA GLY A 56 2.82 0.01 -33.06
C GLY A 56 2.15 -1.20 -32.40
N LEU A 57 2.69 -2.41 -32.61
CA LEU A 57 2.22 -3.62 -31.91
C LEU A 57 2.50 -3.56 -30.41
N ILE A 58 3.70 -3.15 -30.01
CA ILE A 58 4.06 -3.00 -28.59
C ILE A 58 3.16 -1.96 -27.91
N ASP A 59 2.95 -0.81 -28.56
CA ASP A 59 2.14 0.28 -27.99
C ASP A 59 0.66 -0.12 -27.80
N GLN A 60 0.12 -0.98 -28.68
CA GLN A 60 -1.24 -1.51 -28.55
C GLN A 60 -1.38 -2.48 -27.39
N LEU A 61 -0.40 -3.35 -27.18
CA LEU A 61 -0.45 -4.39 -26.16
C LEU A 61 -0.04 -3.88 -24.78
N ILE A 62 0.84 -2.88 -24.76
CA ILE A 62 1.41 -2.31 -23.55
C ILE A 62 1.19 -0.78 -23.58
N PRO A 63 -0.07 -0.34 -23.38
CA PRO A 63 -0.38 1.08 -23.34
C PRO A 63 0.33 1.74 -22.17
N GLY A 64 1.22 2.70 -22.47
CA GLY A 64 2.07 3.38 -21.49
C GLY A 64 3.55 2.97 -21.54
N GLY A 65 3.93 2.08 -22.45
CA GLY A 65 5.32 1.77 -22.79
C GLY A 65 5.99 0.72 -21.89
N LEU A 66 7.09 0.14 -22.40
CA LEU A 66 7.90 -0.87 -21.69
C LEU A 66 8.58 -0.32 -20.42
N GLU A 67 8.74 1.00 -20.34
CA GLU A 67 9.40 1.74 -19.25
C GLU A 67 8.73 1.58 -17.89
N ARG A 68 7.47 1.13 -17.86
CA ARG A 68 6.70 0.88 -16.63
C ARG A 68 7.00 -0.48 -15.99
N TYR A 69 7.73 -1.34 -16.68
CA TYR A 69 7.97 -2.71 -16.26
C TYR A 69 9.45 -2.91 -15.97
N SER A 70 9.76 -3.86 -15.08
CA SER A 70 11.13 -4.33 -14.90
C SER A 70 11.64 -4.97 -16.20
N TYR A 71 12.96 -5.03 -16.39
CA TYR A 71 13.52 -5.70 -17.57
C TYR A 71 13.08 -7.16 -17.67
N GLU A 72 13.01 -7.87 -16.55
CA GLU A 72 12.56 -9.27 -16.52
C GLU A 72 11.14 -9.43 -17.06
N THR A 73 10.22 -8.58 -16.60
CA THR A 73 8.82 -8.60 -17.03
C THR A 73 8.69 -8.21 -18.51
N ALA A 74 9.34 -7.11 -18.91
CA ALA A 74 9.37 -6.67 -20.30
C ALA A 74 9.96 -7.74 -21.24
N ALA A 75 11.03 -8.41 -20.83
CA ALA A 75 11.66 -9.48 -21.59
C ALA A 75 10.71 -10.67 -21.82
N LYS A 76 9.91 -11.05 -20.82
CA LYS A 76 8.88 -12.11 -20.96
C LYS A 76 7.81 -11.72 -21.99
N PHE A 77 7.37 -10.46 -22.00
CA PHE A 77 6.45 -9.97 -23.03
C PHE A 77 7.05 -10.04 -24.43
N LEU A 78 8.29 -9.57 -24.57
CA LEU A 78 9.01 -9.58 -25.86
C LEU A 78 9.29 -11.00 -26.33
N ASP A 79 9.59 -11.93 -25.42
CA ASP A 79 9.73 -13.35 -25.73
C ASP A 79 8.41 -13.95 -26.22
N LEU A 80 7.30 -13.63 -25.56
CA LEU A 80 5.99 -14.11 -26.01
C LEU A 80 5.66 -13.55 -27.40
N LEU A 81 5.89 -12.25 -27.62
CA LEU A 81 5.72 -11.60 -28.94
C LEU A 81 6.62 -12.18 -30.03
N ALA A 82 7.85 -12.55 -29.68
CA ALA A 82 8.78 -13.19 -30.61
C ALA A 82 8.32 -14.60 -31.00
N ASN A 83 7.60 -15.28 -30.11
CA ASN A 83 7.08 -16.64 -30.32
C ASN A 83 5.66 -16.68 -30.88
N THR A 84 4.92 -15.56 -30.89
CA THR A 84 3.59 -15.51 -31.51
C THR A 84 3.72 -15.57 -33.03
N ASN A 85 3.34 -16.70 -33.60
CA ASN A 85 3.08 -16.79 -35.03
C ASN A 85 1.86 -15.89 -35.32
N LYS A 86 1.82 -15.18 -36.45
CA LYS A 86 0.80 -14.15 -36.77
C LYS A 86 -0.68 -14.57 -36.67
N ASP A 87 -0.97 -15.85 -36.38
CA ASP A 87 -2.31 -16.46 -36.39
C ASP A 87 -2.94 -16.71 -35.00
N THR A 88 -2.29 -16.39 -33.88
CA THR A 88 -2.85 -16.70 -32.54
C THR A 88 -3.30 -15.45 -31.78
N GLU A 89 -4.53 -15.01 -32.06
CA GLU A 89 -5.24 -13.96 -31.30
C GLU A 89 -5.20 -14.19 -29.76
N LYS A 90 -5.19 -15.47 -29.34
CA LYS A 90 -5.10 -15.88 -27.94
C LYS A 90 -3.77 -15.49 -27.29
N ASP A 91 -2.66 -15.54 -28.03
CA ASP A 91 -1.35 -15.21 -27.47
C ASP A 91 -1.22 -13.68 -27.29
N LEU A 92 -1.77 -12.91 -28.24
CA LEU A 92 -1.88 -11.45 -28.10
C LEU A 92 -2.80 -11.06 -26.94
N GLN A 93 -3.92 -11.76 -26.74
CA GLN A 93 -4.80 -11.56 -25.59
C GLN A 93 -4.08 -11.90 -24.26
N LEU A 94 -3.28 -12.97 -24.23
CA LEU A 94 -2.47 -13.33 -23.06
C LEU A 94 -1.45 -12.23 -22.72
N ILE A 95 -0.75 -11.70 -23.73
CA ILE A 95 0.20 -10.58 -23.58
C ILE A 95 -0.49 -9.35 -22.99
N ALA A 96 -1.64 -8.97 -23.55
CA ALA A 96 -2.40 -7.82 -23.06
C ALA A 96 -2.87 -8.00 -21.60
N LEU A 97 -3.38 -9.19 -21.24
CA LEU A 97 -3.81 -9.49 -19.87
C LEU A 97 -2.65 -9.50 -18.88
N LEU A 98 -1.51 -10.09 -19.25
CA LEU A 98 -0.31 -10.07 -18.42
C LEU A 98 0.18 -8.63 -18.18
N GLY A 99 0.18 -7.77 -19.22
CA GLY A 99 0.55 -6.35 -19.08
C GLY A 99 -0.39 -5.59 -18.14
N GLN A 100 -1.70 -5.85 -18.22
CA GLN A 100 -2.68 -5.28 -17.31
C GLN A 100 -2.47 -5.73 -15.86
N MET A 101 -2.16 -7.01 -15.65
CA MET A 101 -1.93 -7.57 -14.31
C MET A 101 -0.71 -6.94 -13.65
N ASP A 102 0.40 -6.74 -14.37
CA ASP A 102 1.59 -6.09 -13.82
C ASP A 102 1.35 -4.60 -13.50
N ASN A 103 0.59 -3.87 -14.34
CA ASN A 103 0.19 -2.50 -14.01
C ASN A 103 -0.68 -2.43 -12.75
N LEU A 104 -1.57 -3.42 -12.55
CA LEU A 104 -2.38 -3.54 -11.35
C LEU A 104 -1.50 -3.88 -10.13
N THR A 105 -0.56 -4.81 -10.26
CA THR A 105 0.40 -5.16 -9.20
C THR A 105 1.19 -3.94 -8.73
N GLN A 106 1.75 -3.15 -9.66
CA GLN A 106 2.48 -1.93 -9.32
C GLN A 106 1.58 -0.94 -8.55
N LYS A 107 0.35 -0.72 -9.00
CA LYS A 107 -0.60 0.17 -8.30
C LYS A 107 -0.95 -0.35 -6.89
N VAL A 108 -1.04 -1.66 -6.70
CA VAL A 108 -1.27 -2.26 -5.38
C VAL A 108 -0.06 -2.03 -4.47
N GLU A 109 1.16 -2.20 -4.96
CA GLU A 109 2.39 -1.91 -4.20
C GLU A 109 2.48 -0.41 -3.81
N GLU A 110 2.18 0.49 -4.75
CA GLU A 110 2.12 1.94 -4.48
C GLU A 110 1.07 2.29 -3.41
N LEU A 111 -0.11 1.68 -3.48
CA LEU A 111 -1.17 1.84 -2.48
C LEU A 111 -0.74 1.31 -1.09
N GLU A 112 -0.05 0.17 -1.04
CA GLU A 112 0.50 -0.34 0.22
C GLU A 112 1.53 0.61 0.83
N MET A 113 2.40 1.20 0.02
CA MET A 113 3.38 2.18 0.49
C MET A 113 2.70 3.45 1.02
N MET A 114 1.70 3.98 0.31
CA MET A 114 0.92 5.13 0.80
C MET A 114 0.19 4.82 2.11
N SER A 115 -0.31 3.59 2.29
CA SER A 115 -0.91 3.15 3.57
C SER A 115 0.12 3.10 4.71
N LYS A 116 1.33 2.60 4.45
CA LYS A 116 2.46 2.56 5.41
C LYS A 116 2.96 3.98 5.78
N GLU A 117 2.89 4.93 4.86
CA GLU A 117 3.29 6.32 5.10
C GLU A 117 2.20 7.11 5.84
N LYS A 118 0.93 6.87 5.53
CA LYS A 118 -0.22 7.42 6.25
C LYS A 118 -0.30 6.92 7.70
N SER A 119 0.12 5.68 7.95
CA SER A 119 0.22 5.13 9.31
C SER A 119 1.43 5.67 10.09
N LYS A 120 2.51 6.10 9.42
CA LYS A 120 3.61 6.85 10.06
C LYS A 120 3.24 8.30 10.42
N SER A 121 2.29 8.89 9.70
CA SER A 121 1.79 10.26 9.96
C SER A 121 0.63 10.31 10.97
N ILE A 122 0.13 9.16 11.43
CA ILE A 122 -0.61 9.07 12.69
C ILE A 122 0.43 8.82 13.79
N LEU A 123 0.92 9.91 14.38
CA LEU A 123 1.82 9.85 15.53
C LEU A 123 1.14 9.04 16.66
N PRO A 124 1.69 7.91 17.14
CA PRO A 124 1.15 7.21 18.33
C PRO A 124 1.20 8.10 19.60
N ILE A 125 1.96 9.20 19.54
CA ILE A 125 2.23 10.11 20.65
C ILE A 125 1.04 11.05 20.94
N GLU A 126 0.21 11.38 19.96
CA GLU A 126 -0.93 12.28 20.20
C GLU A 126 -2.13 11.54 20.81
N GLN A 127 -2.41 10.32 20.35
CA GLN A 127 -3.50 9.50 20.88
C GLN A 127 -3.25 9.08 22.33
N GLY A 128 -2.02 8.72 22.67
CA GLY A 128 -1.62 8.40 24.05
C GLY A 128 -1.78 9.59 25.01
N ARG A 129 -1.32 10.79 24.62
CA ARG A 129 -1.44 12.00 25.47
C ARG A 129 -2.90 12.44 25.66
N LEU A 130 -3.72 12.35 24.62
CA LEU A 130 -5.15 12.70 24.72
C LEU A 130 -5.89 11.72 25.65
N MET A 131 -5.65 10.41 25.50
CA MET A 131 -6.21 9.39 26.39
C MET A 131 -5.73 9.55 27.84
N GLU A 132 -4.47 9.93 28.08
CA GLU A 132 -3.98 10.21 29.44
C GLU A 132 -4.65 11.44 30.08
N ILE A 133 -4.91 12.49 29.31
CA ILE A 133 -5.62 13.69 29.79
C ILE A 133 -7.08 13.37 30.10
N GLU A 134 -7.76 12.63 29.22
CA GLU A 134 -9.14 12.18 29.46
C GLU A 134 -9.21 11.23 30.66
N ASN A 135 -8.30 10.27 30.78
CA ASN A 135 -8.24 9.37 31.94
C ASN A 135 -8.02 10.13 33.25
N ARG A 136 -7.18 11.19 33.26
CA ARG A 136 -7.01 12.06 34.43
C ARG A 136 -8.31 12.78 34.78
N ARG A 137 -8.99 13.38 33.79
CA ARG A 137 -10.28 14.07 34.00
C ARG A 137 -11.37 13.13 34.50
N ILE A 138 -11.46 11.92 33.93
CA ILE A 138 -12.41 10.89 34.37
C ILE A 138 -12.12 10.49 35.81
N LYS A 139 -10.84 10.27 36.16
CA LYS A 139 -10.44 9.94 37.53
C LYS A 139 -10.81 11.04 38.53
N ASP A 140 -10.61 12.31 38.18
CA ASP A 140 -10.96 13.45 39.04
C ASP A 140 -12.49 13.57 39.23
N MET A 141 -13.28 13.34 38.17
CA MET A 141 -14.74 13.28 38.27
C MET A 141 -15.20 12.13 39.17
N LEU A 142 -14.63 10.94 39.02
CA LEU A 142 -14.97 9.80 39.87
C LEU A 142 -14.64 10.06 41.34
N LEU A 143 -13.48 10.68 41.62
CA LEU A 143 -13.11 11.06 42.98
C LEU A 143 -14.12 12.05 43.58
N THR A 144 -14.55 13.02 42.78
CA THR A 144 -15.57 14.01 43.17
C THR A 144 -16.92 13.35 43.46
N ILE A 145 -17.35 12.40 42.63
CA ILE A 145 -18.61 11.66 42.83
C ILE A 145 -18.54 10.83 44.12
N LEU A 146 -17.41 10.15 44.37
CA LEU A 146 -17.24 9.31 45.55
C LEU A 146 -17.27 10.12 46.85
N GLN A 147 -16.67 11.31 46.85
CA GLN A 147 -16.76 12.23 47.99
C GLN A 147 -18.19 12.70 48.24
N LYS A 148 -18.95 13.03 47.18
CA LYS A 148 -20.35 13.44 47.31
C LYS A 148 -21.24 12.31 47.82
N LEU A 149 -21.01 11.07 47.37
CA LEU A 149 -21.75 9.91 47.87
C LEU A 149 -21.47 9.67 49.36
N ASN A 150 -20.21 9.73 49.77
CA ASN A 150 -19.84 9.56 51.17
C ASN A 150 -20.44 10.65 52.08
N GLU A 151 -20.53 11.89 51.59
CA GLU A 151 -21.20 12.98 52.30
C GLU A 151 -22.72 12.75 52.40
N GLN A 152 -23.35 12.25 51.33
CA GLN A 152 -24.76 11.89 51.34
C GLN A 152 -25.05 10.77 52.34
N ASP A 153 -24.19 9.74 52.41
CA ASP A 153 -24.32 8.65 53.38
C ASP A 153 -24.21 9.17 54.82
N ARG A 154 -23.30 10.12 55.08
CA ARG A 154 -23.18 10.75 56.40
C ARG A 154 -24.45 11.48 56.81
N VAL A 155 -25.02 12.28 55.91
CA VAL A 155 -26.27 13.03 56.17
C VAL A 155 -27.44 12.07 56.35
N LEU A 156 -27.49 10.97 55.60
CA LEU A 156 -28.53 9.96 55.73
C LEU A 156 -28.50 9.28 57.11
N GLU A 157 -27.31 8.95 57.62
CA GLU A 157 -27.15 8.37 58.96
C GLU A 157 -27.59 9.35 60.06
N GLU A 158 -27.29 10.65 59.94
CA GLU A 158 -27.77 11.67 60.89
C GLU A 158 -29.31 11.79 60.89
N ILE A 159 -29.94 11.76 59.71
CA ILE A 159 -31.41 11.75 59.60
C ILE A 159 -31.98 10.49 60.25
N ARG A 160 -31.34 9.33 60.03
CA ARG A 160 -31.78 8.05 60.61
C ARG A 160 -31.71 8.08 62.14
N GLU A 161 -30.65 8.63 62.73
CA GLU A 161 -30.54 8.82 64.18
C GLU A 161 -31.61 9.76 64.73
N ASN A 162 -31.85 10.89 64.05
CA ASN A 162 -32.89 11.85 64.44
C ASN A 162 -34.29 11.23 64.42
N VAL A 163 -34.62 10.43 63.39
CA VAL A 163 -35.88 9.71 63.31
C VAL A 163 -36.00 8.67 64.44
N ALA A 164 -34.91 7.96 64.76
CA ALA A 164 -34.90 7.01 65.87
C ALA A 164 -35.20 7.67 67.22
N LEU A 165 -34.56 8.82 67.50
CA LEU A 165 -34.80 9.61 68.70
C LEU A 165 -36.26 10.11 68.78
N LEU A 166 -36.80 10.63 67.68
CA LEU A 166 -38.19 11.12 67.63
C LEU A 166 -39.19 9.99 67.91
N ASN A 167 -38.98 8.81 67.33
CA ASN A 167 -39.81 7.62 67.57
C ASN A 167 -39.77 7.17 69.04
N GLN A 168 -38.61 7.25 69.70
CA GLN A 168 -38.47 6.92 71.12
C GLN A 168 -39.26 7.88 72.02
N ILE A 169 -39.18 9.19 71.75
CA ILE A 169 -39.90 10.22 72.52
C ILE A 169 -41.41 10.05 72.35
N SER A 170 -41.90 9.85 71.12
CA SER A 170 -43.32 9.59 70.85
C SER A 170 -43.81 8.32 71.55
N GLY A 171 -43.05 7.22 71.49
CA GLY A 171 -43.41 5.96 72.15
C GLY A 171 -43.47 6.05 73.67
N SER A 172 -42.68 6.94 74.26
CA SER A 172 -42.64 7.20 75.71
C SER A 172 -43.85 8.04 76.16
N HIS A 173 -44.29 8.99 75.32
CA HIS A 173 -45.52 9.76 75.53
C HIS A 173 -46.79 8.92 75.37
N SER A 174 -46.83 7.99 74.39
CA SER A 174 -47.99 7.11 74.19
C SER A 174 -48.20 6.05 75.28
N ARG A 175 -47.22 5.81 76.17
CA ARG A 175 -47.35 4.89 77.33
C ARG A 175 -47.63 5.60 78.66
N SER A 176 -47.59 6.94 78.70
CA SER A 176 -47.74 7.73 79.92
C SER A 176 -49.11 8.42 80.04
N ILE A 177 -50.11 7.98 79.27
CA ILE A 177 -51.52 8.38 79.35
C ILE A 177 -52.34 7.09 79.52
#